data_AF-A0A3N5HEA2-F1
#
_entry.id   AF-A0A3N5HEA2-F1
#
_cell.length_a   1.000
_cell.length_b   1.000
_cell.length_c   1.000
_cell.angle_alpha   90.00
_cell.angle_beta   90.00
_cell.angle_gamma   90.00
#
_symmetry.space_group_name_H-M   'P 1'
#
loop_
_entity.id
_entity.type
_entity.pdbx_description
1 polymer ?
#
loop_
_entity_poly.entity_id
_entity_poly.type
_entity_poly.pdbx_seq_one_letter_code
_entity_poly.pdbx_strand_id
1 'polypeptide(L)'
;MTTPESSRDMRLLAQDDLGGFGNVGEGMVIQLARDGRRVLWLAHESAPKNVTAVDVTDPRKPAVILQTDLPHGHMRSNSLDLAGDLLVVAYQTRTVGLEPAGFEIFDVADPGTPRSVAFFDASGPHSRGVHHLWFVDGAHVHMASGAADFRARDPKDAQCYRIVDVRQPARPV
;
A
#
# COMPACT_ATOMS: atom_id res chain seq x y z
N MET A 1 6.06 4.15 -35.49
CA MET A 1 6.27 5.38 -34.71
C MET A 1 4.97 5.65 -33.97
N THR A 2 4.93 5.37 -32.67
CA THR A 2 3.79 5.70 -31.82
C THR A 2 3.76 7.21 -31.61
N THR A 3 2.62 7.80 -31.95
CA THR A 3 2.29 9.22 -31.77
C THR A 3 2.46 9.61 -30.30
N PRO A 4 2.99 10.80 -29.95
CA PRO A 4 3.05 11.21 -28.56
C PRO A 4 1.60 11.38 -28.06
N GLU A 5 1.22 10.57 -27.08
CA GLU A 5 0.00 10.78 -26.31
C GLU A 5 0.03 12.22 -25.77
N SER A 6 -1.11 12.91 -25.89
CA SER A 6 -1.22 14.34 -25.69
C SER A 6 -0.71 14.77 -24.32
N SER A 7 0.48 15.36 -24.26
CA SER A 7 0.94 16.11 -23.11
C SER A 7 1.51 17.45 -23.59
N ARG A 8 0.99 18.55 -23.02
CA ARG A 8 1.54 19.89 -23.24
C ARG A 8 2.54 20.17 -22.13
N ASP A 9 3.70 20.69 -22.49
CA ASP A 9 4.77 21.08 -21.55
C ASP A 9 5.29 19.96 -20.63
N MET A 10 5.02 18.69 -20.96
CA MET A 10 5.60 17.53 -20.29
C MET A 10 6.44 16.72 -21.26
N ARG A 11 7.48 16.08 -20.74
CA ARG A 11 8.31 15.13 -21.48
C ARG A 11 8.30 13.80 -20.75
N LEU A 12 7.75 12.77 -21.39
CA LEU A 12 7.86 11.39 -20.90
C LEU A 12 9.34 11.02 -20.81
N LEU A 13 9.78 10.59 -19.63
CA LEU A 13 11.15 10.11 -19.40
C LEU A 13 11.26 8.59 -19.61
N ALA A 14 10.27 7.85 -19.11
CA ALA A 14 10.18 6.41 -19.23
C ALA A 14 8.74 5.95 -18.95
N GLN A 15 8.46 4.71 -19.32
CA GLN A 15 7.25 3.96 -18.98
C GLN A 15 7.66 2.53 -18.68
N ASP A 16 7.05 1.93 -17.67
CA ASP A 16 7.21 0.52 -17.29
C ASP A 16 5.79 -0.05 -17.11
N ASP A 17 5.54 -1.26 -17.61
CA ASP A 17 4.22 -1.91 -17.51
C ASP A 17 4.06 -2.76 -16.23
N LEU A 18 5.08 -2.73 -15.37
CA LEU A 18 5.18 -3.48 -14.12
C LEU A 18 4.99 -4.98 -14.33
N GLY A 19 5.56 -5.52 -15.42
CA GLY A 19 5.42 -6.93 -15.79
C GLY A 19 3.99 -7.29 -16.21
N GLY A 20 3.24 -6.33 -16.74
CA GLY A 20 1.82 -6.47 -17.09
C GLY A 20 0.84 -6.22 -15.94
N PHE A 21 1.31 -5.76 -14.77
CA PHE A 21 0.50 -5.48 -13.58
C PHE A 21 0.38 -3.98 -13.29
N GLY A 22 0.06 -3.17 -14.31
CA GLY A 22 -0.07 -1.71 -14.18
C GLY A 22 -1.29 -1.19 -13.41
N ASN A 23 -2.07 -2.05 -12.74
CA ASN A 23 -3.27 -1.70 -11.97
C ASN A 23 -2.93 -1.08 -10.59
N VAL A 24 -2.10 -0.04 -10.60
CA VAL A 24 -1.62 0.63 -9.38
C VAL A 24 -2.77 1.31 -8.63
N GLY A 25 -2.67 1.28 -7.30
CA GLY A 25 -3.59 1.93 -6.38
C GLY A 25 -3.28 3.42 -6.18
N GLU A 26 -3.94 4.01 -5.20
CA GLU A 26 -3.76 5.40 -4.80
C GLU A 26 -2.43 5.63 -4.05
N GLY A 27 -1.96 4.61 -3.31
CA GLY A 27 -0.74 4.69 -2.51
C GLY A 27 0.55 4.62 -3.33
N MET A 28 1.36 5.67 -3.24
CA MET A 28 2.72 5.67 -3.79
C MET A 28 3.66 6.47 -2.90
N VAL A 29 4.86 5.96 -2.68
CA VAL A 29 5.88 6.64 -1.86
C VAL A 29 7.29 6.31 -2.36
N ILE A 30 8.19 7.28 -2.29
CA ILE A 30 9.60 7.10 -2.66
C ILE A 30 10.45 6.98 -1.40
N GLN A 31 11.21 5.89 -1.30
CA GLN A 31 12.26 5.68 -0.30
C GLN A 31 13.62 6.04 -0.90
N LEU A 32 14.48 6.71 -0.14
CA LEU A 32 15.93 6.65 -0.36
C LEU A 32 16.47 5.47 0.45
N ALA A 33 16.68 4.33 -0.21
CA ALA A 33 17.14 3.11 0.43
C ALA A 33 18.59 3.24 0.92
N ARG A 34 18.98 2.37 1.86
CA ARG A 34 20.31 2.40 2.50
C ARG A 34 21.46 2.18 1.54
N ASP A 35 21.21 1.47 0.44
CA ASP A 35 22.18 1.23 -0.64
C ASP A 35 22.26 2.38 -1.66
N GLY A 36 21.53 3.47 -1.43
CA GLY A 36 21.52 4.67 -2.26
C GLY A 36 20.50 4.68 -3.39
N ARG A 37 19.74 3.59 -3.58
CA ARG A 37 18.65 3.55 -4.58
C ARG A 37 17.49 4.44 -4.15
N ARG A 38 16.83 5.06 -5.14
CA ARG A 38 15.49 5.63 -4.96
C ARG A 38 14.48 4.58 -5.36
N VAL A 39 13.69 4.09 -4.42
CA VAL A 39 12.71 3.05 -4.65
C VAL A 39 11.31 3.65 -4.58
N LEU A 40 10.56 3.54 -5.67
CA LEU A 40 9.14 3.86 -5.73
C LEU A 40 8.35 2.61 -5.31
N TRP A 41 7.64 2.71 -4.19
CA TRP A 41 6.70 1.70 -3.72
C TRP A 41 5.31 2.03 -4.24
N LEU A 42 4.64 1.04 -4.82
CA LEU A 42 3.34 1.18 -5.47
C LEU A 42 2.34 0.18 -4.89
N ALA A 43 1.21 0.71 -4.41
CA ALA A 43 0.01 -0.03 -4.08
C ALA A 43 -0.62 -0.64 -5.34
N HIS A 44 -1.53 -1.61 -5.18
CA HIS A 44 -2.35 -2.13 -6.26
C HIS A 44 -3.84 -2.03 -5.93
N GLU A 45 -4.62 -1.54 -6.91
CA GLU A 45 -6.07 -1.35 -6.78
C GLU A 45 -6.82 -2.69 -6.71
N SER A 46 -6.20 -3.76 -7.19
CA SER A 46 -6.80 -5.10 -7.22
C SER A 46 -5.76 -6.21 -7.29
N ALA A 47 -6.17 -7.40 -6.84
CA ALA A 47 -5.42 -8.65 -7.00
C ALA A 47 -5.01 -8.91 -8.47
N PRO A 48 -3.89 -9.63 -8.70
CA PRO A 48 -3.17 -10.47 -7.73
C PRO A 48 -2.07 -9.75 -6.95
N LYS A 49 -1.58 -8.60 -7.41
CA LYS A 49 -0.41 -7.95 -6.80
C LYS A 49 -0.79 -7.18 -5.55
N ASN A 50 0.12 -7.21 -4.57
CA ASN A 50 0.02 -6.48 -3.31
C ASN A 50 0.81 -5.17 -3.40
N VAL A 51 2.14 -5.26 -3.47
CA VAL A 51 3.02 -4.10 -3.60
C VAL A 51 4.07 -4.37 -4.68
N THR A 52 4.35 -3.36 -5.49
CA THR A 52 5.48 -3.33 -6.42
C THR A 52 6.53 -2.34 -5.95
N ALA A 53 7.80 -2.77 -5.92
CA ALA A 53 8.96 -1.90 -5.70
C ALA A 53 9.68 -1.67 -7.02
N VAL A 54 9.93 -0.41 -7.37
CA VAL A 54 10.60 -0.02 -8.62
C VAL A 54 11.82 0.83 -8.29
N ASP A 55 13.00 0.44 -8.78
CA ASP A 55 14.18 1.31 -8.78
C ASP A 55 13.93 2.45 -9.77
N VAL A 56 13.90 3.68 -9.26
CA VAL A 56 13.75 4.93 -10.02
C VAL A 56 14.94 5.86 -9.81
N THR A 57 16.10 5.31 -9.45
CA THR A 57 17.34 6.07 -9.24
C THR A 57 17.74 6.85 -10.49
N ASP A 58 17.68 6.21 -11.66
CA ASP A 58 17.62 6.90 -12.95
C ASP A 58 16.16 6.90 -13.43
N PRO A 59 15.44 8.04 -13.41
CA PRO A 59 14.03 8.09 -13.78
C PRO A 59 13.77 7.80 -15.27
N ARG A 60 14.82 7.64 -16.09
CA ARG A 60 14.73 7.23 -17.50
C ARG A 60 14.85 5.72 -17.69
N LYS A 61 15.19 4.98 -16.63
CA LYS A 61 15.40 3.53 -16.64
C LYS A 61 14.79 2.89 -15.38
N PRO A 62 13.46 3.03 -15.18
CA PRO A 62 12.79 2.33 -14.10
C PRO A 62 13.02 0.83 -14.24
N ALA A 63 13.17 0.13 -13.10
CA ALA A 63 13.32 -1.31 -13.09
C ALA A 63 12.59 -1.91 -11.88
N VAL A 64 11.67 -2.84 -12.13
CA VAL A 64 11.00 -3.58 -11.06
C VAL A 64 12.03 -4.37 -10.25
N ILE A 65 12.06 -4.14 -8.94
CA ILE A 65 12.90 -4.86 -7.97
C ILE A 65 12.15 -6.10 -7.48
N LEU A 66 10.86 -5.92 -7.13
CA LEU A 66 10.02 -6.92 -6.49
C LEU A 66 8.55 -6.65 -6.79
N GLN A 67 7.78 -7.72 -6.88
CA GLN A 67 6.31 -7.67 -6.80
C GLN A 67 5.83 -8.77 -5.87
N THR A 68 5.06 -8.39 -4.86
CA THR A 68 4.43 -9.33 -3.91
C THR A 68 2.99 -9.61 -4.33
N ASP A 69 2.42 -10.71 -3.86
CA ASP A 69 1.06 -11.12 -4.16
C ASP A 69 0.15 -10.91 -2.94
N LEU A 70 -1.12 -10.59 -3.19
CA LEU A 70 -2.16 -10.55 -2.16
C LEU A 70 -2.51 -11.97 -1.72
N PRO A 71 -2.92 -12.16 -0.45
CA PRO A 71 -3.35 -13.46 0.07
C PRO A 71 -4.46 -14.15 -0.74
N HIS A 72 -5.36 -13.37 -1.35
CA HIS A 72 -6.47 -13.90 -2.15
C HIS A 72 -7.07 -12.86 -3.13
N GLY A 73 -7.86 -13.31 -4.10
CA GLY A 73 -8.44 -12.47 -5.16
C GLY A 73 -9.55 -11.48 -4.75
N HIS A 74 -10.09 -11.60 -3.54
CA HIS A 74 -11.21 -10.77 -3.06
C HIS A 74 -10.78 -9.60 -2.16
N MET A 75 -9.58 -9.07 -2.36
CA MET A 75 -9.08 -7.88 -1.69
C MET A 75 -8.24 -6.98 -2.60
N ARG A 76 -7.84 -5.84 -2.05
CA ARG A 76 -6.90 -4.89 -2.65
C ARG A 76 -5.99 -4.28 -1.60
N SER A 77 -4.84 -3.83 -2.07
CA SER A 77 -3.83 -3.10 -1.31
C SER A 77 -3.75 -1.64 -1.77
N ASN A 78 -4.91 -0.97 -1.87
CA ASN A 78 -5.08 0.27 -2.63
C ASN A 78 -4.25 1.47 -2.13
N SER A 79 -3.77 1.41 -0.89
CA SER A 79 -3.06 2.51 -0.23
C SER A 79 -1.88 1.95 0.55
N LEU A 80 -0.78 2.70 0.54
CA LEU A 80 0.41 2.45 1.32
C LEU A 80 1.09 3.77 1.68
N ASP A 81 1.92 3.75 2.71
CA ASP A 81 2.79 4.88 3.07
C ASP A 81 4.03 4.38 3.83
N LEU A 82 5.04 5.23 3.99
CA LEU A 82 6.36 4.84 4.48
C LEU A 82 6.93 5.89 5.43
N ALA A 83 7.42 5.44 6.59
CA ALA A 83 8.27 6.24 7.47
C ALA A 83 9.57 5.50 7.79
N GLY A 84 10.70 6.06 7.36
CA GLY A 84 11.99 5.39 7.44
C GLY A 84 12.01 4.13 6.58
N ASP A 85 12.20 2.97 7.22
CA ASP A 85 12.19 1.66 6.57
C ASP A 85 10.89 0.87 6.87
N LEU A 86 9.87 1.51 7.44
CA LEU A 86 8.59 0.85 7.75
C LEU A 86 7.54 1.22 6.71
N LEU A 87 7.21 0.27 5.84
CA LEU A 87 6.14 0.40 4.85
C LEU A 87 4.84 -0.14 5.45
N VAL A 88 3.78 0.67 5.44
CA VAL A 88 2.46 0.26 5.93
C VAL A 88 1.52 0.12 4.74
N VAL A 89 0.91 -1.04 4.58
CA VAL A 89 0.07 -1.38 3.42
C VAL A 89 -1.36 -1.65 3.89
N ALA A 90 -2.32 -0.90 3.36
CA ALA A 90 -3.73 -1.05 3.69
C ALA A 90 -4.34 -2.27 2.98
N TYR A 91 -5.09 -3.11 3.68
CA TYR A 91 -5.82 -4.25 3.12
C TYR A 91 -7.33 -4.05 3.25
N GLN A 92 -7.98 -3.97 2.10
CA GLN A 92 -9.44 -3.88 2.00
C GLN A 92 -10.02 -5.09 1.27
N THR A 93 -11.04 -5.72 1.86
CA THR A 93 -11.78 -6.82 1.23
C THR A 93 -12.99 -6.33 0.45
N ARG A 94 -13.41 -7.08 -0.57
CA ARG A 94 -14.58 -6.75 -1.42
C ARG A 94 -15.90 -6.85 -0.65
N THR A 95 -15.99 -7.76 0.31
CA THR A 95 -17.19 -8.03 1.10
C THR A 95 -16.86 -8.00 2.59
N VAL A 96 -17.83 -7.57 3.41
CA VAL A 96 -17.65 -7.50 4.86
C VAL A 96 -17.37 -8.88 5.45
N GLY A 97 -16.57 -8.93 6.52
CA GLY A 97 -16.27 -10.17 7.24
C GLY A 97 -15.29 -11.13 6.56
N LEU A 98 -14.74 -10.76 5.40
CA LEU A 98 -13.60 -11.49 4.84
C LEU A 98 -12.29 -11.10 5.53
N GLU A 99 -11.38 -12.07 5.58
CA GLU A 99 -10.04 -11.96 6.17
C GLU A 99 -8.96 -12.43 5.19
N PRO A 100 -7.75 -11.84 5.21
CA PRO A 100 -7.35 -10.75 6.11
C PRO A 100 -7.88 -9.38 5.67
N ALA A 101 -8.18 -8.50 6.63
CA ALA A 101 -8.58 -7.12 6.38
C ALA A 101 -8.01 -6.22 7.49
N GLY A 102 -7.35 -5.10 7.15
CA GLY A 102 -6.50 -4.42 8.12
C GLY A 102 -5.38 -3.63 7.47
N PHE A 103 -4.23 -3.56 8.11
CA PHE A 103 -2.99 -3.16 7.46
C PHE A 103 -1.84 -4.06 7.89
N GLU A 104 -0.82 -4.16 7.05
CA GLU A 104 0.41 -4.87 7.35
C GLU A 104 1.59 -3.90 7.37
N ILE A 105 2.48 -4.06 8.35
CA ILE A 105 3.73 -3.31 8.45
C ILE A 105 4.84 -4.21 7.94
N PHE A 106 5.62 -3.71 7.00
CA PHE A 106 6.82 -4.35 6.47
C PHE A 106 8.06 -3.54 6.85
N ASP A 107 9.13 -4.25 7.22
CA ASP A 107 10.49 -3.73 7.17
C ASP A 107 10.99 -3.85 5.74
N VAL A 108 11.32 -2.71 5.13
CA VAL A 108 11.81 -2.56 3.77
C VAL A 108 13.21 -1.94 3.72
N ALA A 109 14.02 -2.16 4.76
CA ALA A 109 15.41 -1.71 4.77
C ALA A 109 16.23 -2.30 3.60
N ASP A 110 15.92 -3.55 3.21
CA ASP A 110 16.29 -4.12 1.90
C ASP A 110 15.04 -4.20 1.00
N PRO A 111 14.93 -3.33 -0.02
CA PRO A 111 13.80 -3.33 -0.95
C PRO A 111 13.60 -4.64 -1.72
N GLY A 112 14.63 -5.47 -1.85
CA GLY A 112 14.54 -6.77 -2.52
C GLY A 112 13.95 -7.88 -1.65
N THR A 113 13.97 -7.71 -0.32
CA THR A 113 13.52 -8.72 0.63
C THR A 113 12.65 -8.16 1.78
N PRO A 114 11.50 -7.50 1.48
CA PRO A 114 10.59 -7.00 2.50
C PRO A 114 10.19 -8.08 3.50
N ARG A 115 10.15 -7.69 4.77
CA ARG A 115 9.87 -8.62 5.86
C ARG A 115 8.66 -8.14 6.65
N SER A 116 7.63 -8.97 6.75
CA SER A 116 6.47 -8.67 7.59
C SER A 116 6.91 -8.49 9.05
N VAL A 117 6.43 -7.41 9.67
CA VAL A 117 6.70 -7.05 11.07
C VAL A 117 5.48 -7.35 11.93
N ALA A 118 4.31 -6.88 11.50
CA ALA A 118 3.03 -7.12 12.17
C ALA A 118 1.87 -6.90 11.21
N PHE A 119 0.75 -7.57 11.51
CA PHE A 119 -0.54 -7.31 10.91
C PHE A 119 -1.48 -6.72 11.97
N PHE A 120 -2.09 -5.59 11.68
CA PHE A 120 -3.18 -5.03 12.49
C PHE A 120 -4.51 -5.48 11.89
N ASP A 121 -5.24 -6.30 12.65
CA ASP A 121 -6.54 -6.80 12.21
C ASP A 121 -7.63 -5.74 12.39
N ALA A 122 -8.28 -5.38 11.28
CA ALA A 122 -9.46 -4.54 11.26
C ALA A 122 -10.66 -5.26 10.62
N SER A 123 -10.64 -6.59 10.59
CA SER A 123 -11.75 -7.42 10.15
C SER A 123 -12.96 -7.31 11.11
N GLY A 124 -14.05 -7.98 10.73
CA GLY A 124 -15.28 -7.98 11.52
C GLY A 124 -16.55 -8.10 10.67
N PRO A 125 -17.70 -8.39 11.30
CA PRO A 125 -18.95 -8.69 10.60
C PRO A 125 -19.48 -7.52 9.75
N HIS A 126 -19.03 -6.30 10.02
CA HIS A 126 -19.41 -5.09 9.31
C HIS A 126 -18.22 -4.36 8.68
N SER A 127 -17.02 -4.93 8.76
CA SER A 127 -15.79 -4.29 8.28
C SER A 127 -15.33 -4.89 6.96
N ARG A 128 -14.80 -4.01 6.10
CA ARG A 128 -14.00 -4.38 4.92
C ARG A 128 -12.50 -4.18 5.14
N GLY A 129 -12.07 -3.83 6.34
CA GLY A 129 -10.69 -3.41 6.62
C GLY A 129 -10.42 -1.97 6.21
N VAL A 130 -9.15 -1.70 5.85
CA VAL A 130 -8.61 -0.36 5.65
C VAL A 130 -8.66 0.02 4.17
N HIS A 131 -9.35 1.12 3.84
CA HIS A 131 -9.38 1.66 2.47
C HIS A 131 -8.12 2.45 2.13
N HIS A 132 -7.77 3.37 3.02
CA HIS A 132 -6.71 4.35 2.85
C HIS A 132 -6.04 4.59 4.20
N LEU A 133 -4.73 4.79 4.18
CA LEU A 133 -3.94 5.15 5.35
C LEU A 133 -2.96 6.28 5.07
N TRP A 134 -2.48 6.90 6.14
CA TRP A 134 -1.45 7.93 6.14
C TRP A 134 -0.51 7.65 7.33
N PHE A 135 0.78 7.55 7.05
CA PHE A 135 1.82 7.15 8.01
C PHE A 135 3.13 7.87 7.70
N VAL A 136 3.37 8.97 8.41
CA VAL A 136 4.50 9.88 8.13
C VAL A 136 5.39 10.15 9.33
N ASP A 137 4.91 9.91 10.54
CA ASP A 137 5.61 10.25 11.79
C ASP A 137 6.37 9.07 12.40
N GLY A 138 6.21 7.86 11.85
CA GLY A 138 6.80 6.65 12.42
C GLY A 138 6.12 6.16 13.70
N ALA A 139 5.00 6.76 14.10
CA ALA A 139 4.37 6.57 15.41
C ALA A 139 2.87 6.28 15.33
N HIS A 140 2.13 6.83 14.36
CA HIS A 140 0.69 6.66 14.25
C HIS A 140 0.25 6.41 12.82
N VAL A 141 -0.58 5.37 12.63
CA VAL A 141 -1.25 5.13 11.35
C VAL A 141 -2.63 5.76 11.42
N HIS A 142 -2.86 6.78 10.60
CA HIS A 142 -4.16 7.41 10.42
C HIS A 142 -4.88 6.71 9.26
N MET A 143 -6.10 6.21 9.47
CA MET A 143 -6.73 5.34 8.48
C MET A 143 -8.24 5.49 8.39
N ALA A 144 -8.78 5.23 7.18
CA ALA A 144 -10.21 5.03 6.95
C ALA A 144 -10.51 3.52 6.99
N SER A 145 -11.18 3.05 8.04
CA SER A 145 -11.30 1.62 8.30
C SER A 145 -12.55 1.27 9.10
N GLY A 146 -13.09 0.06 8.86
CA GLY A 146 -14.09 -0.53 9.77
C GLY A 146 -13.42 -1.14 11.00
N ALA A 147 -14.20 -1.71 11.92
CA ALA A 147 -13.69 -2.40 13.11
C ALA A 147 -14.63 -3.55 13.51
N ALA A 148 -14.12 -4.50 14.28
CA ALA A 148 -14.89 -5.67 14.73
C ALA A 148 -16.08 -5.28 15.63
N ASP A 149 -15.91 -4.24 16.44
CA ASP A 149 -16.88 -3.75 17.41
C ASP A 149 -17.70 -2.54 16.92
N PHE A 150 -17.49 -2.12 15.66
CA PHE A 150 -18.16 -0.96 15.08
C PHE A 150 -19.25 -1.38 14.09
N ARG A 151 -20.48 -0.93 14.34
CA ARG A 151 -21.61 -1.03 13.41
C ARG A 151 -22.11 0.37 13.07
N ALA A 152 -21.87 0.80 11.84
CA ALA A 152 -22.41 2.06 11.34
C ALA A 152 -23.94 2.03 11.21
N ARG A 153 -24.57 3.21 11.31
CA ARG A 153 -26.01 3.38 11.07
C ARG A 153 -26.34 3.26 9.58
N ASP A 154 -25.55 3.91 8.73
CA ASP A 154 -25.56 3.73 7.27
C ASP A 154 -24.33 2.90 6.87
N PRO A 155 -24.45 1.84 6.05
CA PRO A 155 -23.32 1.05 5.57
C PRO A 155 -22.23 1.87 4.86
N LYS A 156 -22.56 3.05 4.30
CA LYS A 156 -21.58 3.94 3.66
C LYS A 156 -20.63 4.60 4.66
N ASP A 157 -21.00 4.64 5.94
CA ASP A 157 -20.20 5.20 7.03
C ASP A 157 -19.35 4.13 7.74
N ALA A 158 -19.30 2.89 7.22
CA ALA A 158 -18.63 1.76 7.87
C ALA A 158 -17.10 1.90 7.93
N GLN A 159 -16.50 2.82 7.19
CA GLN A 159 -15.06 3.09 7.21
C GLN A 159 -14.79 4.47 7.81
N CYS A 160 -14.86 4.55 9.13
CA CYS A 160 -14.60 5.78 9.87
C CYS A 160 -13.10 6.05 10.00
N TYR A 161 -12.76 7.28 10.40
CA TYR A 161 -11.39 7.65 10.72
C TYR A 161 -10.95 7.00 12.03
N ARG A 162 -9.85 6.24 11.99
CA ARG A 162 -9.22 5.59 13.14
C ARG A 162 -7.74 5.96 13.17
N ILE A 163 -7.17 5.98 14.37
CA ILE A 163 -5.73 6.18 14.59
C ILE A 163 -5.24 4.96 15.36
N VAL A 164 -4.14 4.36 14.90
CA VAL A 164 -3.48 3.22 15.56
C VAL A 164 -2.07 3.64 15.96
N ASP A 165 -1.70 3.40 17.21
CA ASP A 165 -0.35 3.63 17.71
C ASP A 165 0.56 2.49 17.25
N VAL A 166 1.62 2.84 16.53
CA VAL A 166 2.62 1.92 15.99
C VAL A 166 4.03 2.26 16.46
N ARG A 167 4.18 3.04 17.54
CA ARG A 167 5.49 3.31 18.17
C ARG A 167 6.23 2.04 18.58
N GLN A 168 5.50 0.95 18.77
CA GLN A 168 6.03 -0.42 18.79
C GLN A 168 5.51 -1.15 17.54
N PRO A 169 6.22 -1.12 16.41
CA PRO A 169 5.69 -1.62 15.13
C PRO A 169 5.28 -3.09 15.16
N ALA A 170 5.95 -3.91 15.98
CA ALA A 170 5.60 -5.32 16.17
C ALA A 170 4.32 -5.55 16.99
N ARG A 171 3.71 -4.50 17.55
CA ARG A 171 2.52 -4.56 18.40
C ARG A 171 1.67 -3.29 18.27
N PRO A 172 1.03 -3.08 17.10
CA PRO A 172 0.14 -1.94 16.88
C PRO A 172 -1.09 -2.01 17.80
N VAL A 173 -1.52 -0.87 18.37
CA VAL A 173 -2.64 -0.78 19.34
C VAL A 173 -3.58 0.39 19.10
#